data_AF-A0A8S2K2G9-F1
#
_entry.id   AF-A0A8S2K2G9-F1
#
_cell.length_a   1.000
_cell.length_b   1.000
_cell.length_c   1.000
_cell.angle_alpha   90.00
_cell.angle_beta   90.00
_cell.angle_gamma   90.00
#
_symmetry.space_group_name_H-M   'P 1'
#
loop_
_entity.id
_entity.type
_entity.pdbx_description
1 polymer ?
#
loop_
_entity_poly.entity_id
_entity_poly.type
_entity_poly.pdbx_seq_one_letter_code
_entity_poly.pdbx_strand_id
1 'polypeptide(L)'
;ADSLLSYIRSAFHYLIQELLESSAYTQTLHVCFVSFSSQEQLIRKLLHLAFKTSKTDRIIIRCNTPEFVANMDEDFLGKEYHLSSVVTEIATRRNKTIKPNEILLLDDDVQNILIAEEFGHKVLEIRDEISLDILKDFVYNNLPDS
;
A
#
# COMPACT_ATOMS: atom_id res chain seq x y z
N ALA A 1 -2.76 1.84 21.36
CA ALA A 1 -1.93 1.44 20.21
C ALA A 1 -1.60 -0.04 20.31
N ASP A 2 -1.04 -0.52 21.42
CA ASP A 2 -0.72 -1.95 21.59
C ASP A 2 -1.95 -2.86 21.47
N SER A 3 -3.10 -2.46 22.02
CA SER A 3 -4.37 -3.17 21.85
C SER A 3 -4.82 -3.27 20.40
N LEU A 4 -4.46 -2.29 19.55
CA LEU A 4 -4.85 -2.25 18.15
C LEU A 4 -4.02 -3.21 17.28
N LEU A 5 -2.86 -3.68 17.76
CA LEU A 5 -2.05 -4.67 17.05
C LEU A 5 -2.82 -5.97 16.80
N SER A 6 -3.73 -6.33 17.70
CA SER A 6 -4.59 -7.50 17.56
C SER A 6 -5.56 -7.42 16.37
N TYR A 7 -5.78 -6.22 15.82
CA TYR A 7 -6.63 -6.00 14.64
C TYR A 7 -5.84 -6.07 13.33
N ILE A 8 -4.51 -6.17 13.38
CA ILE A 8 -3.72 -6.43 12.18
C ILE A 8 -3.89 -7.91 11.83
N ARG A 9 -4.54 -8.18 10.70
CA ARG A 9 -4.72 -9.54 10.18
C ARG A 9 -3.35 -10.21 10.02
N SER A 10 -3.19 -11.41 10.59
CA SER A 10 -1.92 -12.13 10.62
C SER A 10 -1.30 -12.33 9.23
N ALA A 11 -2.13 -12.61 8.21
CA ALA A 11 -1.68 -12.75 6.83
C ALA A 11 -0.95 -11.50 6.31
N PHE A 12 -1.46 -10.29 6.61
CA PHE A 12 -0.79 -9.04 6.24
C PHE A 12 0.47 -8.80 7.06
N HIS A 13 0.46 -9.17 8.35
CA HIS A 13 1.65 -9.08 9.18
C HIS A 13 2.80 -9.92 8.58
N TYR A 14 2.56 -11.18 8.26
CA TYR A 14 3.57 -12.03 7.63
C TYR A 14 4.00 -11.52 6.25
N LEU A 15 3.05 -11.15 5.39
CA LEU A 15 3.37 -10.64 4.05
C LEU A 15 4.23 -9.39 4.11
N ILE A 16 3.82 -8.37 4.88
CA ILE A 16 4.55 -7.10 4.95
C ILE A 16 5.93 -7.34 5.56
N GLN A 17 6.05 -8.17 6.60
CA GLN A 17 7.35 -8.49 7.18
C GLN A 17 8.29 -9.10 6.12
N GLU A 18 7.83 -10.08 5.36
CA GLU A 18 8.61 -10.72 4.30
C GLU A 18 9.00 -9.74 3.19
N LEU A 19 8.09 -8.87 2.77
CA LEU A 19 8.37 -7.83 1.79
C LEU A 19 9.40 -6.82 2.29
N LEU A 20 9.33 -6.41 3.56
CA LEU A 20 10.31 -5.51 4.17
C LEU A 20 11.68 -6.18 4.32
N GLU A 21 11.73 -7.48 4.59
CA GLU A 21 12.96 -8.24 4.76
C GLU A 21 13.66 -8.57 3.42
N SER A 22 12.91 -8.63 2.31
CA SER A 22 13.41 -8.88 0.97
C SER A 22 14.50 -7.88 0.52
N SER A 23 15.50 -8.38 -0.22
CA SER A 23 16.54 -7.57 -0.87
C SER A 23 15.97 -6.63 -1.94
N ALA A 24 14.82 -6.99 -2.53
CA ALA A 24 14.11 -6.17 -3.50
C ALA A 24 13.51 -4.89 -2.87
N TYR A 25 13.32 -4.87 -1.54
CA TYR A 25 12.68 -3.76 -0.86
C TYR A 25 13.44 -2.45 -1.05
N THR A 26 12.71 -1.41 -1.45
CA THR A 26 13.20 -0.08 -1.83
C THR A 26 14.15 -0.05 -3.04
N GLN A 27 14.46 -1.18 -3.68
CA GLN A 27 15.24 -1.20 -4.92
C GLN A 27 14.30 -1.34 -6.12
N THR A 28 13.45 -2.36 -6.07
CA THR A 28 12.48 -2.70 -7.12
C THR A 28 11.06 -2.80 -6.57
N LEU A 29 10.91 -3.09 -5.26
CA LEU A 29 9.61 -3.18 -4.60
C LEU A 29 9.42 -2.04 -3.59
N HIS A 30 8.25 -1.41 -3.64
CA HIS A 30 7.84 -0.37 -2.71
C HIS A 30 6.53 -0.74 -2.01
N VAL A 31 6.55 -0.81 -0.68
CA VAL A 31 5.35 -1.03 0.15
C VAL A 31 4.81 0.33 0.57
N CYS A 32 3.52 0.56 0.30
CA CYS A 32 2.85 1.82 0.54
C CYS A 32 1.49 1.58 1.22
N PHE A 33 1.00 2.57 1.97
CA PHE A 33 -0.35 2.56 2.55
C PHE A 33 -1.14 3.75 2.03
N VAL A 34 -2.32 3.49 1.48
CA VAL A 34 -3.26 4.51 1.02
C VAL A 34 -4.60 4.33 1.75
N SER A 35 -5.09 5.41 2.37
CA SER A 35 -6.29 5.35 3.20
C SER A 35 -7.05 6.68 3.18
N PHE A 36 -8.38 6.62 3.28
CA PHE A 36 -9.21 7.79 3.55
C PHE A 36 -9.21 8.22 5.02
N SER A 37 -8.58 7.43 5.91
CA SER A 37 -8.37 7.85 7.29
C SER A 37 -7.49 9.09 7.35
N SER A 38 -7.75 9.98 8.30
CA SER A 38 -6.88 11.11 8.63
C SER A 38 -5.79 10.76 9.64
N GLN A 39 -5.75 9.51 10.13
CA GLN A 39 -4.93 9.10 11.27
C GLN A 39 -3.54 8.59 10.89
N GLU A 40 -2.81 9.34 10.04
CA GLU A 40 -1.48 8.92 9.57
C GLU A 40 -0.52 8.57 10.73
N GLN A 41 -0.50 9.40 11.78
CA GLN A 41 0.36 9.19 12.94
C GLN A 41 0.07 7.87 13.67
N LEU A 42 -1.21 7.49 13.74
CA LEU A 42 -1.59 6.21 14.36
C LEU A 42 -1.12 5.05 13.49
N ILE A 43 -1.34 5.11 12.18
CA ILE A 43 -0.89 4.08 11.23
C ILE A 43 0.63 3.89 11.33
N ARG A 44 1.40 4.99 11.30
CA ARG A 44 2.85 4.96 11.44
C ARG A 44 3.29 4.29 12.74
N LYS A 45 2.67 4.69 13.87
CA LYS A 45 2.94 4.09 15.18
C LYS A 45 2.62 2.59 15.21
N LEU A 46 1.52 2.15 14.59
CA LEU A 46 1.16 0.73 14.51
C LEU A 46 2.17 -0.07 13.70
N LEU A 47 2.64 0.47 12.56
CA LEU A 47 3.67 -0.18 11.75
C LEU A 47 4.97 -0.36 12.54
N HIS A 48 5.42 0.67 13.26
CA HIS A 48 6.63 0.58 14.11
C HIS A 48 6.49 -0.50 15.19
N LEU A 49 5.34 -0.55 15.86
CA LEU A 49 5.07 -1.53 16.91
C LEU A 49 4.96 -2.96 16.35
N ALA A 50 4.34 -3.12 15.18
CA ALA A 50 4.10 -4.43 14.55
C ALA A 50 5.37 -5.10 14.02
N PHE A 51 6.29 -4.33 13.41
CA PHE A 51 7.44 -4.90 12.70
C PHE A 51 8.79 -4.65 13.37
N LYS A 52 8.87 -3.75 14.36
CA LYS A 52 10.08 -3.45 15.14
C LYS A 52 11.34 -3.25 14.28
N THR A 53 11.20 -2.65 13.11
CA THR A 53 12.28 -2.42 12.14
C THR A 53 12.25 -0.96 11.69
N SER A 54 13.42 -0.35 11.51
CA SER A 54 13.52 1.01 10.94
C SER A 54 13.12 1.07 9.47
N LYS A 55 12.97 -0.09 8.80
CA LYS A 55 12.49 -0.15 7.43
C LYS A 55 11.07 0.39 7.28
N THR A 56 10.24 0.38 8.32
CA THR A 56 8.88 0.95 8.28
C THR A 56 8.88 2.46 8.07
N ASP A 57 9.97 3.18 8.39
CA ASP A 57 10.11 4.62 8.09
C ASP A 57 10.11 4.90 6.59
N ARG A 58 10.43 3.90 5.77
CA ARG A 58 10.48 4.00 4.31
C ARG A 58 9.13 3.68 3.65
N ILE A 59 8.14 3.21 4.42
CA ILE A 59 6.78 3.01 3.92
C ILE A 59 6.16 4.38 3.68
N ILE A 60 5.76 4.62 2.43
CA ILE A 60 5.04 5.83 2.06
C ILE A 60 3.59 5.64 2.51
N ILE A 61 3.08 6.60 3.28
CA ILE A 61 1.70 6.60 3.76
C ILE A 61 1.00 7.83 3.16
N ARG A 62 -0.15 7.63 2.55
CA ARG A 62 -1.07 8.68 2.12
C ARG A 62 -2.41 8.51 2.80
N CYS A 63 -2.82 9.58 3.46
CA CYS A 63 -3.99 9.66 4.31
C CYS A 63 -4.72 10.98 4.01
N ASN A 64 -6.00 11.07 4.38
CA ASN A 64 -6.76 12.32 4.30
C ASN A 64 -6.37 13.25 5.47
N THR A 65 -5.09 13.60 5.60
CA THR A 65 -4.69 14.67 6.50
C THR A 65 -5.28 15.99 5.99
N PRO A 66 -5.54 16.98 6.87
CA PRO A 66 -6.09 18.27 6.43
C PRO A 66 -5.27 18.92 5.32
N GLU A 67 -3.94 18.81 5.41
CA GLU A 67 -3.02 19.35 4.40
C GLU A 67 -3.09 18.59 3.08
N PHE A 68 -3.29 17.27 3.11
CA PHE A 68 -3.40 16.47 1.90
C PHE A 68 -4.70 16.78 1.16
N VAL A 69 -5.83 16.78 1.87
CA VAL A 69 -7.16 17.05 1.31
C VAL A 69 -7.26 18.47 0.77
N ALA A 70 -6.61 19.45 1.40
CA ALA A 70 -6.61 20.84 0.92
C ALA A 70 -5.96 21.00 -0.46
N ASN A 71 -5.16 20.03 -0.91
CA ASN A 71 -4.50 20.03 -2.22
C ASN A 71 -5.14 19.03 -3.20
N MET A 72 -6.22 18.33 -2.80
CA MET A 72 -6.92 17.40 -3.68
C MET A 72 -7.79 18.15 -4.68
N ASP A 73 -7.65 17.80 -5.95
CA ASP A 73 -8.61 18.20 -6.98
C ASP A 73 -9.91 17.40 -6.82
N GLU A 74 -11.06 18.02 -7.09
CA GLU A 74 -12.39 17.41 -6.92
C GLU A 74 -12.67 16.27 -7.94
N ASP A 75 -11.85 16.15 -8.99
CA ASP A 75 -12.08 15.24 -10.11
C ASP A 75 -11.66 13.78 -9.85
N PHE A 76 -11.06 13.47 -8.70
CA PHE A 76 -10.57 12.12 -8.41
C PHE A 76 -11.65 11.21 -7.80
N LEU A 77 -11.82 10.04 -8.40
CA LEU A 77 -12.69 8.97 -7.89
C LEU A 77 -11.87 7.98 -7.04
N GLY A 78 -12.41 7.54 -5.90
CA GLY A 78 -11.76 6.53 -5.07
C GLY A 78 -10.39 6.98 -4.52
N LYS A 79 -9.43 6.04 -4.45
CA LYS A 79 -8.07 6.27 -3.93
C LYS A 79 -7.07 6.77 -4.99
N GLU A 80 -7.54 7.13 -6.17
CA GLU A 80 -6.68 7.49 -7.31
C GLU A 80 -5.76 8.67 -7.03
N TYR A 81 -6.25 9.68 -6.31
CA TYR A 81 -5.40 10.81 -5.90
C TYR A 81 -4.27 10.34 -4.95
N HIS A 82 -4.58 9.48 -3.99
CA HIS A 82 -3.59 8.90 -3.07
C HIS A 82 -2.56 8.07 -3.81
N LEU A 83 -3.01 7.20 -4.71
CA LEU A 83 -2.14 6.36 -5.54
C LEU A 83 -1.23 7.21 -6.43
N SER A 84 -1.79 8.19 -7.14
CA SER A 84 -1.05 9.14 -7.97
C SER A 84 0.02 9.87 -7.16
N SER A 85 -0.33 10.38 -5.97
CA SER A 85 0.62 11.04 -5.08
C SER A 85 1.77 10.13 -4.63
N VAL A 86 1.50 8.86 -4.34
CA VAL A 86 2.53 7.87 -3.99
C VAL A 86 3.42 7.59 -5.21
N VAL A 87 2.81 7.36 -6.37
CA VAL A 87 3.52 7.07 -7.62
C VAL A 87 4.45 8.22 -7.99
N THR A 88 3.98 9.47 -7.93
CA THR A 88 4.81 10.65 -8.17
C THR A 88 5.98 10.72 -7.19
N GLU A 89 5.76 10.49 -5.88
CA GLU A 89 6.84 10.51 -4.89
C GLU A 89 7.92 9.46 -5.20
N ILE A 90 7.53 8.23 -5.52
CA ILE A 90 8.49 7.17 -5.86
C ILE A 90 9.20 7.51 -7.17
N ALA A 91 8.46 7.94 -8.17
CA ALA A 91 9.00 8.28 -9.49
C ALA A 91 10.05 9.39 -9.40
N THR A 92 9.77 10.46 -8.65
CA THR A 92 10.72 11.54 -8.40
C THR A 92 11.95 11.05 -7.64
N ARG A 93 11.76 10.25 -6.58
CA ARG A 93 12.89 9.73 -5.77
C ARG A 93 13.78 8.77 -6.53
N ARG A 94 13.24 8.04 -7.50
CA ARG A 94 13.96 7.00 -8.26
C ARG A 94 14.35 7.44 -9.66
N ASN A 95 13.89 8.60 -10.11
CA ASN A 95 14.01 9.05 -11.49
C ASN A 95 13.54 7.96 -12.48
N LYS A 96 12.39 7.35 -12.19
CA LYS A 96 11.79 6.27 -12.99
C LYS A 96 10.29 6.46 -13.09
N THR A 97 9.73 6.19 -14.25
CA THR A 97 8.27 6.13 -14.43
C THR A 97 7.74 4.79 -13.93
N ILE A 98 6.66 4.82 -13.16
CA ILE A 98 5.89 3.63 -12.76
C ILE A 98 4.69 3.54 -13.68
N LYS A 99 4.48 2.38 -14.30
CA LYS A 99 3.33 2.12 -15.17
C LYS A 99 2.15 1.62 -14.34
N PRO A 100 0.91 1.82 -14.80
CA PRO A 100 -0.26 1.35 -14.06
C PRO A 100 -0.25 -0.15 -13.75
N ASN A 101 0.23 -0.98 -14.69
CA ASN A 101 0.33 -2.43 -14.52
C ASN A 101 1.49 -2.90 -13.62
N GLU A 102 2.29 -1.97 -13.08
CA GLU A 102 3.33 -2.23 -12.07
C GLU A 102 2.81 -1.96 -10.65
N ILE A 103 1.56 -1.51 -10.50
CA ILE A 103 0.92 -1.21 -9.22
C ILE A 103 0.05 -2.40 -8.83
N LEU A 104 0.31 -2.93 -7.62
CA LEU A 104 -0.50 -3.96 -7.00
C LEU A 104 -1.37 -3.31 -5.90
N LEU A 105 -2.69 -3.29 -6.08
CA LEU A 105 -3.64 -2.77 -5.08
C LEU A 105 -4.33 -3.92 -4.35
N LEU A 106 -4.25 -3.90 -3.02
CA LEU A 106 -4.98 -4.80 -2.13
C LEU A 106 -5.97 -3.95 -1.33
N ASP A 107 -7.27 -4.15 -1.55
CA ASP A 107 -8.33 -3.33 -0.93
C ASP A 107 -9.56 -4.19 -0.61
N ASP A 108 -10.27 -3.85 0.46
CA ASP A 108 -11.51 -4.52 0.86
C ASP A 108 -12.77 -3.86 0.27
N ASP A 109 -12.65 -2.64 -0.26
CA ASP A 109 -13.74 -1.93 -0.93
C ASP A 109 -13.77 -2.25 -2.42
N VAL A 110 -14.85 -2.93 -2.85
CA VAL A 110 -15.07 -3.31 -4.24
C VAL A 110 -15.07 -2.12 -5.21
N GLN A 111 -15.52 -0.94 -4.79
CA GLN A 111 -15.49 0.24 -5.66
C GLN A 111 -14.05 0.70 -5.94
N ASN A 112 -13.17 0.66 -4.93
CA ASN A 112 -11.76 0.96 -5.13
C ASN A 112 -11.10 -0.06 -6.07
N ILE A 113 -11.46 -1.34 -5.95
CA ILE A 113 -10.98 -2.42 -6.82
C ILE A 113 -11.38 -2.17 -8.27
N LEU A 114 -12.67 -1.89 -8.53
CA LEU A 114 -13.19 -1.65 -9.88
C LEU A 114 -12.54 -0.42 -10.53
N ILE A 115 -12.45 0.69 -9.79
CA ILE A 115 -11.79 1.91 -10.29
C ILE A 115 -10.33 1.61 -10.61
N ALA A 116 -9.57 1.01 -9.69
CA ALA A 116 -8.16 0.72 -9.93
C ALA A 116 -7.93 -0.22 -11.14
N GLU A 117 -8.82 -1.18 -11.37
CA GLU A 117 -8.79 -2.04 -12.55
C GLU A 117 -9.02 -1.25 -13.85
N GLU A 118 -9.95 -0.28 -13.87
CA GLU A 118 -10.16 0.63 -15.01
C GLU A 118 -8.92 1.46 -15.33
N PHE A 119 -8.13 1.83 -14.31
CA PHE A 119 -6.85 2.52 -14.47
C PHE A 119 -5.69 1.57 -14.87
N GLY A 120 -5.93 0.27 -14.98
CA GLY A 120 -4.95 -0.73 -15.41
C GLY A 120 -4.04 -1.24 -14.30
N HIS A 121 -4.42 -1.06 -13.04
CA HIS A 121 -3.74 -1.64 -11.89
C HIS A 121 -4.03 -3.14 -11.78
N LYS A 122 -3.11 -3.87 -11.13
CA LYS A 122 -3.36 -5.25 -10.74
C LYS A 122 -3.99 -5.23 -9.36
N VAL A 123 -5.16 -5.83 -9.23
CA VAL A 123 -5.99 -5.69 -8.03
C VAL A 123 -6.24 -7.04 -7.35
N LEU A 124 -6.35 -7.03 -6.03
CA LEU A 124 -6.80 -8.16 -5.24
C LEU A 124 -7.81 -7.67 -4.20
N GLU A 125 -9.06 -8.12 -4.33
CA GLU A 125 -10.11 -7.87 -3.34
C GLU A 125 -9.83 -8.65 -2.05
N ILE A 126 -9.79 -7.94 -0.92
CA ILE A 126 -9.50 -8.50 0.39
C ILE A 126 -10.79 -8.82 1.12
N ARG A 127 -11.07 -10.12 1.25
CA ARG A 127 -12.19 -10.64 2.05
C ARG A 127 -11.71 -11.15 3.40
N ASP A 128 -12.64 -11.39 4.32
CA ASP A 128 -12.32 -11.78 5.70
C ASP A 128 -11.51 -13.08 5.82
N GLU A 129 -11.71 -14.02 4.90
CA GLU A 129 -11.03 -15.32 4.88
C GLU A 129 -9.77 -15.37 3.99
N ILE A 130 -9.21 -14.22 3.61
CA ILE A 130 -8.01 -14.20 2.76
C ILE A 130 -6.83 -14.92 3.46
N SER A 131 -6.24 -15.90 2.78
CA SER A 131 -5.09 -16.64 3.30
C SER A 131 -3.77 -15.96 2.91
N LEU A 132 -2.72 -16.26 3.68
CA LEU A 132 -1.36 -15.80 3.34
C LEU A 132 -0.91 -16.33 1.96
N ASP A 133 -1.29 -17.56 1.60
CA ASP A 133 -0.92 -18.16 0.32
C ASP A 133 -1.51 -17.39 -0.86
N ILE A 134 -2.79 -16.98 -0.79
CA ILE A 134 -3.42 -16.17 -1.84
C ILE A 134 -2.71 -14.82 -1.98
N LEU A 135 -2.37 -14.17 -0.86
CA LEU A 135 -1.64 -12.90 -0.88
C LEU A 135 -0.26 -13.06 -1.52
N LYS A 136 0.47 -14.12 -1.16
CA LYS A 136 1.79 -14.42 -1.71
C LYS A 136 1.71 -14.73 -3.19
N ASP A 137 0.81 -15.61 -3.60
CA ASP A 137 0.61 -15.97 -5.00
C ASP A 137 0.31 -14.73 -5.83
N PHE A 138 -0.58 -13.86 -5.35
CA PHE A 138 -0.89 -12.61 -6.03
C PHE A 138 0.34 -11.70 -6.16
N VAL A 139 1.10 -11.50 -5.09
CA VAL A 139 2.28 -10.62 -5.13
C VAL A 139 3.37 -11.22 -6.02
N TYR A 140 3.79 -12.47 -5.79
CA TYR A 140 4.93 -13.08 -6.46
C TYR A 140 4.67 -13.37 -7.94
N ASN A 141 3.46 -13.76 -8.34
CA ASN A 141 3.11 -13.93 -9.76
C ASN A 141 3.06 -12.60 -10.52
N ASN A 142 3.06 -11.47 -9.81
CA ASN A 142 2.99 -10.15 -10.41
C ASN A 142 4.26 -9.33 -10.25
N LEU A 143 5.28 -9.84 -9.57
CA LEU A 143 6.61 -9.26 -9.62
C LEU A 143 7.20 -9.48 -11.01
N PRO A 144 7.97 -8.52 -11.55
CA PRO A 144 8.72 -8.75 -12.78
C PRO A 144 9.70 -9.92 -12.60
N ASP A 145 9.85 -10.75 -13.64
CA ASP A 145 10.89 -11.79 -13.67
C ASP A 145 12.24 -11.15 -13.33
N SER A 146 12.87 -11.64 -12.27
CA SER A 146 14.15 -11.16 -11.74
C SER A 146 15.31 -11.41 -12.69
#